data_AF-A0A095B2I7-F1
#
_entry.id   AF-A0A095B2I7-F1
#
_cell.length_a   1.000
_cell.length_b   1.000
_cell.length_c   1.000
_cell.angle_alpha   90.00
_cell.angle_beta   90.00
_cell.angle_gamma   90.00
#
_symmetry.space_group_name_H-M   'P 1'
#
loop_
_entity.id
_entity.type
_entity.pdbx_description
1 polymer ?
#
loop_
_entity_poly.entity_id
_entity_poly.type
_entity_poly.pdbx_seq_one_letter_code
_entity_poly.pdbx_strand_id
1 'polypeptide(L)'
;MDATVRRPAEAEAYRLQQIAEGYRSQKILLAQAEADGIRLKGIAKAEAMEAVGRAEAERMRLRAEAYSKYGDAAILNLILDTLPQIAAEVAAPLSKTKEIVIMNGSNGEPATLQSLTNLGKDFTTLVGTVPHAIRALTNVDLSQTISKIPGAKVVPPQGI
;
A
#
# COMPACT_ATOMS: atom_id res chain seq x y z
N MET A 1 -57.13 11.41 -62.20
CA MET A 1 -55.77 11.27 -62.78
C MET A 1 -54.77 10.74 -61.73
N ASP A 2 -55.26 10.04 -60.71
CA ASP A 2 -54.54 9.84 -59.45
C ASP A 2 -53.77 8.50 -59.37
N ALA A 3 -54.04 7.58 -60.31
CA ALA A 3 -53.43 6.24 -60.36
C ALA A 3 -52.01 6.23 -60.95
N THR A 4 -51.60 7.27 -61.68
CA THR A 4 -50.27 7.36 -62.29
C THR A 4 -49.23 7.97 -61.34
N VAL A 5 -49.67 8.69 -60.30
CA VAL A 5 -48.79 9.36 -59.31
C VAL A 5 -48.61 8.51 -58.04
N ARG A 6 -49.59 7.70 -57.63
CA ARG A 6 -49.46 6.84 -56.43
C ARG A 6 -48.48 5.66 -56.61
N ARG A 7 -48.48 5.05 -57.80
CA ARG A 7 -47.58 3.91 -58.11
C ARG A 7 -46.08 4.24 -58.06
N PRO A 8 -45.59 5.39 -58.58
CA PRO A 8 -44.18 5.76 -58.41
C PRO A 8 -43.83 6.15 -56.97
N ALA A 9 -44.74 6.80 -56.24
CA ALA A 9 -44.52 7.18 -54.83
C ALA A 9 -44.38 5.95 -53.90
N GLU A 10 -45.17 4.90 -54.12
CA GLU A 10 -45.07 3.65 -53.36
C GLU A 10 -43.76 2.90 -53.66
N ALA A 11 -43.28 2.91 -54.90
CA ALA A 11 -42.02 2.29 -55.28
C ALA A 11 -40.79 3.02 -54.69
N GLU A 12 -40.83 4.35 -54.63
CA GLU A 12 -39.80 5.16 -53.94
C GLU A 12 -39.80 4.92 -52.43
N ALA A 13 -40.97 4.89 -51.80
CA ALA A 13 -41.09 4.58 -50.37
C ALA A 13 -40.53 3.19 -50.04
N TYR A 14 -40.85 2.18 -50.86
CA TYR A 14 -40.34 0.82 -50.68
C TYR A 14 -38.81 0.75 -50.84
N ARG A 15 -38.25 1.42 -51.86
CA ARG A 15 -36.79 1.53 -52.03
C ARG A 15 -36.12 2.19 -50.83
N LEU A 16 -36.67 3.30 -50.37
CA LEU A 16 -36.13 4.04 -49.22
C LEU A 16 -36.18 3.20 -47.95
N GLN A 17 -37.27 2.48 -47.75
CA GLN A 17 -37.46 1.58 -46.60
C GLN A 17 -36.46 0.41 -46.64
N GLN A 18 -36.24 -0.19 -47.81
CA GLN A 18 -35.28 -1.28 -47.97
C GLN A 18 -33.82 -0.80 -47.79
N ILE A 19 -33.50 0.41 -48.24
CA ILE A 19 -32.20 1.04 -47.99
C ILE A 19 -32.02 1.32 -46.50
N ALA A 20 -33.02 1.88 -45.82
CA ALA A 20 -32.97 2.15 -44.39
C ALA A 20 -32.83 0.86 -43.56
N GLU A 21 -33.49 -0.20 -43.98
CA GLU A 21 -33.40 -1.52 -43.35
C GLU A 21 -32.02 -2.15 -43.57
N GLY A 22 -31.43 -1.99 -44.77
CA GLY A 22 -30.04 -2.36 -45.06
C GLY A 22 -29.04 -1.63 -44.18
N TYR A 23 -29.18 -0.31 -44.02
CA TYR A 23 -28.33 0.49 -43.12
C TYR A 23 -28.47 0.08 -41.66
N ARG A 24 -29.70 -0.19 -41.19
CA ARG A 24 -29.94 -0.68 -39.83
C ARG A 24 -29.25 -2.03 -39.62
N SER A 25 -29.42 -2.97 -40.55
CA SER A 25 -28.80 -4.30 -40.47
C SER A 25 -27.29 -4.20 -40.49
N GLN A 26 -26.72 -3.37 -41.37
CA GLN A 26 -25.28 -3.14 -41.45
C GLN A 26 -24.73 -2.59 -40.12
N LYS A 27 -25.41 -1.61 -39.52
CA LYS A 27 -24.98 -1.00 -38.25
C LYS A 27 -25.04 -1.99 -37.09
N ILE A 28 -26.07 -2.83 -37.02
CA ILE A 28 -26.19 -3.88 -36.00
C ILE A 28 -25.06 -4.91 -36.17
N LEU A 29 -24.81 -5.33 -37.41
CA LEU A 29 -23.77 -6.32 -37.70
C LEU A 29 -22.37 -5.79 -37.37
N LEU A 30 -22.11 -4.51 -37.67
CA LEU A 30 -20.86 -3.84 -37.30
C LEU A 30 -20.71 -3.76 -35.78
N ALA A 31 -21.75 -3.32 -35.06
CA ALA A 31 -21.72 -3.22 -33.60
C ALA A 31 -21.51 -4.60 -32.95
N GLN A 32 -22.12 -5.64 -33.50
CA GLN A 32 -21.92 -7.02 -33.03
C GLN A 32 -20.48 -7.49 -33.29
N ALA A 33 -19.93 -7.24 -34.48
CA ALA A 33 -18.56 -7.58 -34.82
C ALA A 33 -17.54 -6.86 -33.93
N GLU A 34 -17.78 -5.58 -33.61
CA GLU A 34 -16.96 -4.81 -32.68
C GLU A 34 -17.04 -5.38 -31.25
N ALA A 35 -18.25 -5.70 -30.77
CA ALA A 35 -18.45 -6.30 -29.45
C ALA A 35 -17.74 -7.65 -29.33
N ASP A 36 -17.87 -8.51 -30.34
CA ASP A 36 -17.17 -9.80 -30.37
C ASP A 36 -15.66 -9.63 -30.45
N GLY A 37 -15.18 -8.65 -31.22
CA GLY A 37 -13.76 -8.30 -31.27
C GLY A 37 -13.21 -7.85 -29.92
N ILE A 38 -13.96 -7.02 -29.18
CA ILE A 38 -13.58 -6.57 -27.83
C ILE A 38 -13.59 -7.76 -26.87
N ARG A 39 -14.61 -8.61 -26.91
CA ARG A 39 -14.72 -9.80 -26.06
C ARG A 39 -13.55 -10.75 -26.29
N LEU A 40 -13.22 -11.05 -27.54
CA LEU A 40 -12.13 -11.95 -27.90
C LEU A 40 -10.76 -11.37 -27.47
N LYS A 41 -10.55 -10.07 -27.68
CA LYS A 41 -9.35 -9.37 -27.17
C LYS A 41 -9.30 -9.38 -25.65
N GLY A 42 -10.44 -9.25 -24.97
CA GLY A 42 -10.53 -9.31 -23.51
C GLY A 42 -10.12 -10.68 -22.97
N ILE A 43 -10.62 -11.76 -23.58
CA ILE A 43 -10.26 -13.14 -23.23
C ILE A 43 -8.78 -13.38 -23.46
N ALA A 44 -8.25 -13.02 -24.64
CA ALA A 44 -6.83 -13.18 -24.94
C ALA A 44 -5.92 -12.42 -23.95
N LYS A 45 -6.34 -11.20 -23.54
CA LYS A 45 -5.62 -10.42 -22.52
C LYS A 45 -5.70 -11.05 -21.13
N ALA A 46 -6.86 -11.57 -20.75
CA ALA A 46 -7.04 -12.26 -19.47
C ALA A 46 -6.18 -13.52 -19.40
N GLU A 47 -6.18 -14.35 -20.44
CA GLU A 47 -5.32 -15.54 -20.51
C GLU A 47 -3.82 -15.19 -20.47
N ALA A 48 -3.41 -14.15 -21.19
CA ALA A 48 -2.04 -13.66 -21.15
C ALA A 48 -1.65 -13.18 -19.74
N MET A 49 -2.51 -12.40 -19.07
CA MET A 49 -2.27 -11.94 -17.70
C MET A 49 -2.28 -13.08 -16.69
N GLU A 50 -3.15 -14.07 -16.83
CA GLU A 50 -3.10 -15.27 -15.99
C GLU A 50 -1.81 -16.05 -16.18
N ALA A 51 -1.35 -16.23 -17.43
CA ALA A 51 -0.10 -16.92 -17.70
C ALA A 51 1.09 -16.20 -17.08
N VAL A 52 1.14 -14.86 -17.20
CA VAL A 52 2.16 -14.03 -16.56
C VAL A 52 2.05 -14.11 -15.03
N GLY A 53 0.84 -13.99 -14.47
CA GLY A 53 0.61 -14.08 -13.03
C GLY A 53 1.00 -15.44 -12.45
N ARG A 54 0.71 -16.53 -13.15
CA ARG A 54 1.17 -17.88 -12.78
C ARG A 54 2.69 -17.97 -12.82
N ALA A 55 3.32 -17.47 -13.87
CA ALA A 55 4.79 -17.48 -13.98
C ALA A 55 5.44 -16.63 -12.88
N GLU A 56 4.87 -15.49 -12.52
CA GLU A 56 5.38 -14.61 -11.47
C GLU A 56 5.17 -15.22 -10.07
N ALA A 57 4.01 -15.81 -9.81
CA ALA A 57 3.77 -16.55 -8.57
C ALA A 57 4.74 -17.73 -8.42
N GLU A 58 5.01 -18.47 -9.49
CA GLU A 58 5.96 -19.58 -9.48
C GLU A 58 7.40 -19.08 -9.29
N ARG A 59 7.79 -17.99 -9.94
CA ARG A 59 9.08 -17.32 -9.69
C ARG A 59 9.21 -16.87 -8.24
N MET A 60 8.16 -16.29 -7.66
CA MET A 60 8.17 -15.84 -6.27
C MET A 60 8.26 -17.03 -5.31
N ARG A 61 7.55 -18.12 -5.59
CA ARG A 61 7.64 -19.36 -4.82
C ARG A 61 9.05 -19.97 -4.88
N LEU A 62 9.64 -20.06 -6.07
CA LEU A 62 11.00 -20.55 -6.26
C LEU A 62 12.02 -19.65 -5.55
N ARG A 63 11.81 -18.34 -5.60
CA ARG A 63 12.66 -17.38 -4.88
C ARG A 63 12.54 -17.54 -3.37
N ALA A 64 11.32 -17.70 -2.85
CA ALA A 64 11.07 -17.96 -1.44
C ALA A 64 11.65 -19.31 -0.98
N GLU A 65 11.52 -20.36 -1.80
CA GLU A 65 12.12 -21.67 -1.54
C GLU A 65 13.65 -21.60 -1.59
N ALA A 66 14.21 -20.88 -2.55
CA ALA A 66 15.64 -20.60 -2.60
C ALA A 66 16.09 -19.90 -1.31
N TYR A 67 15.41 -18.82 -0.89
CA TYR A 67 15.69 -18.13 0.37
C TYR A 67 15.53 -19.02 1.60
N SER A 68 14.61 -19.98 1.59
CA SER A 68 14.46 -20.96 2.68
C SER A 68 15.59 -22.00 2.70
N LYS A 69 16.18 -22.32 1.55
CA LYS A 69 17.32 -23.25 1.42
C LYS A 69 18.67 -22.56 1.63
N TYR A 70 18.75 -21.26 1.35
CA TYR A 70 19.81 -20.38 1.81
C TYR A 70 19.70 -20.29 3.33
N GLY A 71 20.39 -21.17 4.06
CA GLY A 71 20.39 -21.16 5.52
C GLY A 71 20.78 -19.79 6.10
N ASP A 72 20.59 -19.60 7.41
CA ASP A 72 20.74 -18.32 8.11
C ASP A 72 22.00 -17.51 7.73
N ALA A 73 23.10 -18.19 7.37
CA ALA A 73 24.34 -17.56 6.91
C ALA A 73 24.22 -16.79 5.58
N ALA A 74 23.42 -17.27 4.61
CA ALA A 74 23.27 -16.61 3.31
C ALA A 74 22.32 -15.41 3.37
N ILE A 75 21.27 -15.51 4.21
CA ILE A 75 20.40 -14.36 4.53
C ILE A 75 21.21 -13.28 5.26
N LEU A 76 22.07 -13.68 6.21
CA LEU A 76 22.96 -12.76 6.91
C LEU A 76 23.92 -12.06 5.94
N ASN A 77 24.54 -12.76 4.99
CA ASN A 77 25.40 -12.12 3.99
C ASN A 77 24.66 -11.08 3.13
N LEU A 78 23.41 -11.36 2.72
CA LEU A 78 22.60 -10.38 1.98
C LEU A 78 22.23 -9.16 2.83
N ILE A 79 21.92 -9.36 4.11
CA ILE A 79 21.70 -8.25 5.05
C ILE A 79 22.99 -7.45 5.22
N LEU A 80 24.14 -8.11 5.39
CA LEU A 80 25.44 -7.46 5.55
C LEU A 80 25.83 -6.65 4.30
N ASP A 81 25.45 -7.08 3.10
CA ASP A 81 25.68 -6.32 1.86
C ASP A 81 24.76 -5.11 1.71
N THR A 82 23.53 -5.17 2.24
CA THR A 82 22.52 -4.10 2.15
C THR A 82 22.61 -3.10 3.32
N LEU A 83 23.16 -3.52 4.46
CA LEU A 83 23.33 -2.71 5.66
C LEU A 83 24.09 -1.39 5.43
N PRO A 84 25.18 -1.33 4.63
CA PRO A 84 25.92 -0.09 4.40
C PRO A 84 25.11 0.99 3.70
N GLN A 85 24.22 0.61 2.79
CA GLN A 85 23.36 1.56 2.08
C GLN A 85 22.32 2.17 3.02
N ILE A 86 21.70 1.34 3.85
CA ILE A 86 20.74 1.80 4.87
C ILE A 86 21.44 2.68 5.90
N ALA A 87 22.61 2.26 6.38
CA ALA A 87 23.42 3.03 7.32
C ALA A 87 23.84 4.39 6.75
N ALA A 88 24.19 4.46 5.46
CA ALA A 88 24.54 5.72 4.79
C ALA A 88 23.34 6.68 4.70
N GLU A 89 22.14 6.18 4.37
CA GLU A 89 20.93 7.01 4.28
C GLU A 89 20.47 7.50 5.66
N VAL A 90 20.57 6.66 6.68
CA VAL A 90 20.24 7.04 8.07
C VAL A 90 21.30 7.97 8.67
N ALA A 91 22.57 7.81 8.30
CA ALA A 91 23.66 8.66 8.74
C ALA A 91 23.73 9.99 7.97
N ALA A 92 23.16 10.10 6.77
CA ALA A 92 23.16 11.33 5.98
C ALA A 92 22.55 12.56 6.71
N PRO A 93 21.38 12.46 7.39
CA PRO A 93 20.86 13.58 8.19
C PRO A 93 21.69 13.82 9.47
N LEU A 94 22.23 12.78 10.10
CA LEU A 94 23.06 12.90 11.30
C LEU A 94 24.44 13.51 11.03
N SER A 95 25.03 13.25 9.86
CA SER A 95 26.32 13.83 9.45
C SER A 95 26.21 15.33 9.13
N LYS A 96 25.00 15.83 8.83
CA LYS A 96 24.75 17.25 8.55
C LYS A 96 24.49 18.07 9.83
N THR A 97 24.12 17.42 10.94
CA THR A 97 24.00 18.09 12.24
C THR A 97 25.38 18.24 12.87
N LYS A 98 25.90 19.47 12.90
CA LYS A 98 27.25 19.76 13.41
C LYS A 98 27.33 19.78 14.95
N GLU A 99 26.22 20.08 15.62
CA GLU A 99 26.17 20.19 17.08
C GLU A 99 24.77 19.88 17.57
N ILE A 100 24.64 18.88 18.44
CA ILE A 100 23.40 18.58 19.15
C ILE A 100 23.47 19.36 20.47
N VAL A 101 22.98 20.60 20.47
CA VAL A 101 22.84 21.36 21.71
C VAL A 101 21.58 20.88 22.41
N ILE A 102 21.74 20.13 23.49
CA ILE A 102 20.65 19.75 24.39
C ILE A 102 20.24 21.01 25.14
N MET A 103 19.26 21.73 24.60
CA MET A 103 18.66 22.89 25.28
C MET A 103 17.69 22.39 26.34
N ASN A 104 18.11 22.46 27.60
CA ASN A 104 17.19 22.34 28.72
C ASN A 104 16.32 23.61 28.77
N GLY A 105 15.00 23.45 28.94
CA GLY A 105 13.98 24.50 28.89
C GLY A 105 13.98 25.48 30.07
N SER A 106 15.15 25.94 30.51
CA SER A 106 15.27 27.13 31.34
C SER A 106 16.67 27.72 31.19
N ASN A 107 16.75 28.83 30.44
CA ASN A 107 17.82 29.82 30.46
C ASN A 107 19.26 29.32 30.24
N GLY A 108 19.63 29.12 28.97
CA GLY A 108 20.90 29.62 28.39
C GLY A 108 22.25 29.33 29.07
N GLU A 109 22.38 28.34 29.95
CA GLU A 109 23.66 27.97 30.58
C GLU A 109 24.22 26.62 30.07
N PRO A 110 25.55 26.48 29.95
CA PRO A 110 26.19 25.25 29.47
C PRO A 110 25.95 24.08 30.43
N ALA A 111 25.52 22.95 29.86
CA ALA A 111 25.12 21.76 30.58
C ALA A 111 26.27 21.17 31.43
N THR A 112 26.21 21.40 32.74
CA THR A 112 27.02 20.67 33.73
C THR A 112 26.36 19.35 34.11
N LEU A 113 27.14 18.45 34.73
CA LEU A 113 26.83 17.07 35.10
C LEU A 113 25.51 16.86 35.88
N GLN A 114 24.89 17.93 36.38
CA GLN A 114 23.59 17.92 37.07
C GLN A 114 22.39 17.80 36.10
N SER A 115 22.56 18.17 34.82
CA SER A 115 21.54 18.06 33.78
C SER A 115 21.26 16.60 33.36
N LEU A 116 22.27 15.72 33.44
CA LEU A 116 22.07 14.28 33.21
C LEU A 116 21.18 13.64 34.30
N THR A 117 21.31 14.13 35.54
CA THR A 117 20.47 13.70 36.67
C THR A 117 19.03 14.20 36.53
N ASN A 118 18.84 15.37 35.92
CA ASN A 118 17.52 15.92 35.64
C ASN A 118 16.87 15.28 34.41
N LEU A 119 17.63 14.89 33.38
CA LEU A 119 17.15 14.01 32.29
C LEU A 119 16.69 12.66 32.83
N GLY A 120 17.40 12.09 33.80
CA GLY A 120 16.95 10.89 34.51
C GLY A 120 15.61 11.08 35.22
N LYS A 121 15.38 12.27 35.82
CA LYS A 121 14.11 12.63 36.46
C LYS A 121 13.01 12.94 35.45
N ASP A 122 13.29 13.66 34.37
CA ASP A 122 12.33 13.98 33.32
C ASP A 122 11.94 12.73 32.55
N PHE A 123 12.88 11.83 32.29
CA PHE A 123 12.61 10.50 31.74
C PHE A 123 11.78 9.64 32.72
N THR A 124 12.08 9.69 34.02
CA THR A 124 11.29 8.99 35.04
C THR A 124 9.87 9.56 35.16
N THR A 125 9.71 10.88 35.01
CA THR A 125 8.42 11.58 35.09
C THR A 125 7.61 11.42 33.79
N LEU A 126 8.28 11.39 32.63
CA LEU A 126 7.69 11.01 31.33
C LEU A 126 7.22 9.56 31.35
N VAL A 127 8.04 8.62 31.81
CA VAL A 127 7.64 7.20 31.94
C VAL A 127 6.47 7.04 32.93
N GLY A 128 6.37 7.89 33.96
CA GLY A 128 5.22 7.90 34.88
C GLY A 128 3.94 8.48 34.28
N THR A 129 4.03 9.48 33.40
CA THR A 129 2.87 10.19 32.82
C THR A 129 2.40 9.62 31.49
N VAL A 130 3.28 8.98 30.71
CA VAL A 130 2.98 8.34 29.43
C VAL A 130 1.84 7.31 29.52
N PRO A 131 1.78 6.42 30.53
CA PRO A 131 0.65 5.51 30.67
C PRO A 131 -0.67 6.24 30.90
N HIS A 132 -0.66 7.38 31.60
CA HIS A 132 -1.87 8.14 31.88
C HIS A 132 -2.32 8.99 30.67
N ALA A 133 -1.37 9.54 29.91
CA ALA A 133 -1.62 10.28 28.67
C ALA A 133 -2.12 9.36 27.54
N ILE A 134 -1.54 8.15 27.40
CA ILE A 134 -2.02 7.15 26.44
C ILE A 134 -3.42 6.68 26.83
N ARG A 135 -3.71 6.43 28.11
CA ARG A 135 -5.08 6.12 28.57
C ARG A 135 -6.06 7.25 28.28
N ALA A 136 -5.69 8.51 28.56
CA ALA A 136 -6.57 9.66 28.35
C ALA A 136 -6.87 9.94 26.86
N LEU A 137 -5.89 9.71 25.97
CA LEU A 137 -6.03 9.98 24.53
C LEU A 137 -6.55 8.80 23.71
N THR A 138 -6.29 7.56 24.13
CA THR A 138 -6.62 6.36 23.35
C THR A 138 -7.61 5.41 24.03
N ASN A 139 -7.93 5.65 25.32
CA ASN A 139 -8.76 4.79 26.15
C ASN A 139 -8.24 3.33 26.23
N VAL A 140 -6.94 3.11 25.95
CA VAL A 140 -6.29 1.79 26.00
C VAL A 140 -5.51 1.63 27.30
N ASP A 141 -5.86 0.60 28.08
CA ASP A 141 -5.18 0.23 29.32
C ASP A 141 -3.98 -0.69 29.06
N LEU A 142 -2.78 -0.11 29.00
CA LEU A 142 -1.52 -0.84 28.76
C LEU A 142 -1.23 -1.96 29.79
N SER A 143 -1.79 -1.86 31.00
CA SER A 143 -1.60 -2.87 32.06
C SER A 143 -2.30 -4.20 31.71
N GLN A 144 -3.43 -4.15 31.01
CA GLN A 144 -4.19 -5.32 30.55
C GLN A 144 -3.54 -5.96 29.31
N THR A 145 -2.97 -5.16 28.41
CA THR A 145 -2.28 -5.67 27.21
C THR A 145 -0.89 -6.22 27.53
N ILE A 146 -0.15 -5.64 28.47
CA ILE A 146 1.12 -6.21 28.97
C ILE A 146 0.88 -7.55 29.69
N SER A 147 -0.24 -7.71 30.39
CA SER A 147 -0.59 -8.98 31.05
C SER A 147 -0.96 -10.11 30.08
N LYS A 148 -1.25 -9.79 28.80
CA LYS A 148 -1.55 -10.76 27.74
C LYS A 148 -0.32 -11.17 26.92
N ILE A 149 0.84 -10.54 27.14
CA ILE A 149 2.11 -10.92 26.52
C ILE A 149 2.76 -12.01 27.41
N PRO A 150 3.05 -13.22 26.90
CA PRO A 150 3.64 -14.28 27.71
C PRO A 150 5.03 -13.86 28.20
N GLY A 151 5.21 -13.66 29.51
CA GLY A 151 6.52 -13.41 30.13
C GLY A 151 6.66 -12.13 30.97
N ALA A 152 5.68 -11.23 31.00
CA ALA A 152 5.75 -10.01 31.83
C ALA A 152 5.15 -10.25 33.23
N LYS A 153 5.99 -10.19 34.29
CA LYS A 153 5.52 -10.18 35.68
C LYS A 153 5.23 -8.74 36.12
N VAL A 154 3.97 -8.45 36.42
CA VAL A 154 3.56 -7.21 37.11
C VAL A 154 3.93 -7.36 38.59
N VAL A 155 4.87 -6.55 39.07
CA VAL A 155 5.23 -6.48 40.49
C VAL A 155 4.36 -5.41 41.16
N PRO A 156 3.54 -5.76 42.18
CA PRO A 156 2.68 -4.79 42.86
C PRO A 156 3.50 -3.85 43.77
N PRO A 157 3.07 -2.58 43.95
CA PRO A 157 3.76 -1.64 44.83
C PRO A 157 3.56 -2.04 46.29
N GLN A 158 4.66 -2.23 47.03
CA GLN A 158 4.64 -2.30 48.49
C GLN A 158 4.43 -0.88 49.03
N GLY A 159 3.41 -0.72 49.86
CA GLY A 159 3.07 0.56 50.48
C GLY A 159 4.12 1.00 51.49
N ILE A 160 4.39 2.31 51.48
CA ILE A 160 4.60 3.16 52.65
C ILE A 160 3.98 4.52 52.31
#